data_AF-A0A2K9PBL7-F1
#
_entry.id   AF-A0A2K9PBL7-F1
#
_cell.length_a   1.000
_cell.length_b   1.000
_cell.length_c   1.000
_cell.angle_alpha   90.00
_cell.angle_beta   90.00
_cell.angle_gamma   90.00
#
_symmetry.space_group_name_H-M   'P 1'
#
loop_
_entity.id
_entity.type
_entity.pdbx_description
1 polymer ?
#
loop_
_entity_poly.entity_id
_entity_poly.type
_entity_poly.pdbx_seq_one_letter_code
_entity_poly.pdbx_strand_id
1 'polypeptide(L)'
;MADERLNRADYRDMIASRTTRLAGHPTNNALRWDIAQDERVTGNLDKAEEYLKPLFDDPLYKDEATYTQGVIRYLQGDYAQAETLFRKASKDLRSQVRLLYVYYQTGQYAKAKTLFDDTQRKSLSENDRALLSLMNSYGSDQPYRPVWKAEQSVLPFISMNHLPVVSVRVNGQPVNVFIDTGADLFVLNAAMAKKLNLELQASFTGTYAGGKTAETHYSRLQSLDLGEVTLHDVPIDIAEFPDSWVFTDEKTGEKIEVNGILSTGVFHQFLTSLDYPQRQLVLMPRNKESQRKVAADGGTHVPFILEGTHFMIVKGAVNGKEDMTFFLDSGLDDPDAAILLQKEALNYAGVKLQDGDHAIPDNDQGGLGGGGFAVTRLPIDSISVGTLNQKGSTGLYGVLPEELYFTESGMILDGFISHQFLKHYKWTIDFDAMVMTFQ
;
A
#
# COMPACT_ATOMS: atom_id res chain seq x y z
N MET A 1 29.68 -14.73 4.46
CA MET A 1 29.17 -13.38 4.79
C MET A 1 28.26 -13.02 3.66
N ALA A 2 26.94 -13.06 3.87
CA ALA A 2 26.02 -12.48 2.90
C ALA A 2 26.37 -10.99 2.79
N ASP A 3 26.43 -10.45 1.58
CA ASP A 3 26.69 -9.02 1.37
C ASP A 3 25.61 -8.24 2.15
N GLU A 4 26.03 -7.43 3.12
CA GLU A 4 25.08 -6.68 3.95
C GLU A 4 24.39 -5.65 3.05
N ARG A 5 23.05 -5.62 3.05
CA ARG A 5 22.29 -4.70 2.19
C ARG A 5 22.56 -3.26 2.61
N LEU A 6 22.65 -2.38 1.62
CA LEU A 6 22.84 -0.95 1.86
C LEU A 6 21.64 -0.39 2.61
N ASN A 7 21.92 0.32 3.70
CA ASN A 7 20.93 1.09 4.43
C ASN A 7 20.87 2.54 3.92
N ARG A 8 19.94 3.32 4.45
CA ARG A 8 19.72 4.71 4.06
C ARG A 8 20.94 5.62 4.24
N ALA A 9 21.77 5.41 5.27
CA ALA A 9 23.00 6.18 5.45
C ALA A 9 24.00 5.92 4.31
N ASP A 10 24.13 4.67 3.86
CA ASP A 10 25.05 4.32 2.77
C ASP A 10 24.67 5.05 1.48
N TYR A 11 23.37 5.05 1.12
CA TYR A 11 22.89 5.81 -0.04
C TYR A 11 23.11 7.31 0.12
N ARG A 12 22.91 7.88 1.31
CA ARG A 12 23.16 9.31 1.56
C ARG A 12 24.63 9.68 1.32
N ASP A 13 25.55 8.85 1.78
CA ASP A 13 26.99 9.08 1.60
C ASP A 13 27.38 8.92 0.11
N MET A 14 26.81 7.92 -0.58
CA MET A 14 27.00 7.72 -2.01
C MET A 14 26.50 8.91 -2.83
N ILE A 15 25.28 9.38 -2.56
CA ILE A 15 24.69 10.56 -3.21
C ILE A 15 25.59 11.78 -2.99
N ALA A 16 25.97 12.08 -1.75
CA ALA A 16 26.81 13.24 -1.44
C ALA A 16 28.17 13.21 -2.17
N SER A 17 28.81 12.04 -2.19
CA SER A 17 30.08 11.82 -2.89
C SER A 17 29.92 11.97 -4.41
N ARG A 18 28.89 11.36 -5.00
CA ARG A 18 28.60 11.43 -6.44
C ARG A 18 28.23 12.85 -6.87
N THR A 19 27.40 13.56 -6.10
CA THR A 19 27.06 14.97 -6.38
C THR A 19 28.28 15.88 -6.35
N THR A 20 29.20 15.69 -5.39
CA THR A 20 30.46 16.44 -5.33
C THR A 20 31.31 16.20 -6.60
N ARG A 21 31.41 14.94 -7.04
CA ARG A 21 32.12 14.59 -8.28
C ARG A 21 31.44 15.17 -9.53
N LEU A 22 30.10 15.18 -9.57
CA LEU A 22 29.34 15.74 -10.68
C LEU A 22 29.55 17.25 -10.80
N ALA A 23 29.68 17.97 -9.67
CA ALA A 23 29.99 19.40 -9.68
C ALA A 23 31.33 19.70 -10.37
N GLY A 24 32.33 18.81 -10.24
CA GLY A 24 33.61 18.91 -10.97
C GLY A 24 33.53 18.49 -12.45
N HIS A 25 32.49 17.72 -12.83
CA HIS A 25 32.29 17.22 -14.20
C HIS A 25 30.80 17.32 -14.63
N PRO A 26 30.24 18.53 -14.83
CA PRO A 26 28.79 18.73 -14.96
C PRO A 26 28.11 18.02 -16.14
N THR A 27 28.89 17.67 -17.18
CA THR A 27 28.42 16.97 -18.39
C THR A 27 28.47 15.44 -18.25
N ASN A 28 28.81 14.90 -17.08
CA ASN A 28 28.87 13.46 -16.86
C ASN A 28 27.47 12.87 -16.63
N ASN A 29 26.83 12.44 -17.72
CA ASN A 29 25.48 11.87 -17.68
C ASN A 29 25.40 10.49 -17.02
N ALA A 30 26.48 9.70 -17.04
CA ALA A 30 26.53 8.43 -16.31
C ALA A 30 26.43 8.66 -14.80
N LEU A 31 27.20 9.61 -14.28
CA LEU A 31 27.16 9.97 -12.87
C LEU A 31 25.82 10.60 -12.48
N ARG A 32 25.23 11.40 -13.37
CA ARG A 32 23.90 11.98 -13.19
C ARG A 32 22.81 10.90 -13.10
N TRP A 33 22.89 9.89 -13.96
CA TRP A 33 22.01 8.73 -13.92
C TRP A 33 22.14 7.98 -12.59
N ASP A 34 23.36 7.67 -12.15
CA ASP A 34 23.58 6.99 -10.87
C ASP A 34 22.95 7.75 -9.69
N ILE A 35 23.12 9.07 -9.64
CA ILE A 35 22.52 9.91 -8.58
C ILE A 35 20.99 9.89 -8.68
N ALA A 36 20.41 9.99 -9.89
CA ALA A 36 18.97 9.94 -10.07
C ALA A 36 18.39 8.62 -9.54
N GLN A 37 19.08 7.50 -9.77
CA GLN A 37 18.66 6.19 -9.27
C GLN A 37 18.77 6.11 -7.74
N ASP A 38 19.85 6.58 -7.13
CA ASP A 38 19.99 6.57 -5.66
C ASP A 38 18.95 7.47 -4.96
N GLU A 39 18.73 8.68 -5.49
CA GLU A 39 17.72 9.61 -4.97
C GLU A 39 16.32 8.96 -5.05
N ARG A 40 16.04 8.24 -6.14
CA ARG A 40 14.80 7.49 -6.28
C ARG A 40 14.72 6.35 -5.27
N VAL A 41 15.77 5.55 -5.11
CA VAL A 41 15.82 4.44 -4.14
C VAL A 41 15.57 4.94 -2.72
N THR A 42 16.08 6.10 -2.36
CA THR A 42 15.84 6.72 -1.03
C THR A 42 14.49 7.43 -0.91
N GLY A 43 13.68 7.47 -1.97
CA GLY A 43 12.36 8.12 -1.99
C GLY A 43 12.39 9.65 -2.14
N ASN A 44 13.52 10.22 -2.56
CA ASN A 44 13.65 11.64 -2.89
C ASN A 44 13.26 11.88 -4.35
N LEU A 45 12.00 11.59 -4.69
CA LEU A 45 11.53 11.56 -6.08
C LEU A 45 11.73 12.89 -6.82
N ASP A 46 11.49 14.03 -6.17
CA ASP A 46 11.68 15.34 -6.78
C ASP A 46 13.14 15.59 -7.19
N LYS A 47 14.09 15.19 -6.33
CA LYS A 47 15.52 15.27 -6.65
C LYS A 47 15.90 14.32 -7.77
N ALA A 48 15.36 13.11 -7.76
CA ALA A 48 15.55 12.17 -8.86
C ALA A 48 15.11 12.79 -10.19
N GLU A 49 13.93 13.41 -10.24
CA GLU A 49 13.43 14.11 -11.43
C GLU A 49 14.37 15.26 -11.87
N GLU A 50 14.94 16.02 -10.94
CA GLU A 50 15.92 17.07 -11.27
C GLU A 50 17.16 16.51 -11.99
N TYR A 51 17.68 15.38 -11.53
CA TYR A 51 18.81 14.71 -12.18
C TYR A 51 18.42 14.03 -13.50
N LEU A 52 17.17 13.61 -13.68
CA LEU A 52 16.70 13.04 -14.95
C LEU A 52 16.59 14.06 -16.08
N LYS A 53 16.30 15.34 -15.79
CA LYS A 53 16.03 16.38 -16.81
C LYS A 53 17.05 16.42 -17.97
N PRO A 54 18.38 16.45 -17.73
CA PRO A 54 19.37 16.51 -18.82
C PRO A 54 19.52 15.17 -19.58
N LEU A 55 19.02 14.07 -19.03
CA LEU A 55 19.15 12.74 -19.62
C LEU A 55 18.13 12.47 -20.72
N PHE A 56 17.07 13.29 -20.83
CA PHE A 56 16.09 13.18 -21.91
C PHE A 56 16.65 13.49 -23.30
N ASP A 57 17.73 14.27 -23.36
CA ASP A 57 18.40 14.65 -24.60
C ASP A 57 19.61 13.76 -24.91
N ASP A 58 19.98 12.85 -24.01
CA ASP A 58 21.08 11.90 -24.21
C ASP A 58 20.54 10.58 -24.81
N PRO A 59 20.91 10.22 -26.05
CA PRO A 59 20.42 8.99 -26.69
C PRO A 59 20.71 7.71 -25.90
N LEU A 60 21.74 7.69 -25.06
CA LEU A 60 22.07 6.51 -24.24
C LEU A 60 21.12 6.33 -23.05
N TYR A 61 20.60 7.44 -22.49
CA TYR A 61 19.80 7.42 -21.27
C TYR A 61 18.33 7.77 -21.49
N LYS A 62 17.97 8.35 -22.63
CA LYS A 62 16.64 8.89 -22.88
C LYS A 62 15.50 7.91 -22.58
N ASP A 63 15.62 6.65 -23.00
CA ASP A 63 14.56 5.66 -22.81
C ASP A 63 14.43 5.24 -21.34
N GLU A 64 15.55 4.99 -20.65
CA GLU A 64 15.57 4.68 -19.21
C GLU A 64 15.14 5.87 -18.34
N ALA A 65 15.52 7.09 -18.70
CA ALA A 65 15.05 8.32 -18.05
C ALA A 65 13.54 8.50 -18.25
N THR A 66 13.02 8.23 -19.46
CA THR A 66 11.59 8.29 -19.76
C THR A 66 10.82 7.23 -18.95
N TYR A 67 11.32 6.00 -18.90
CA TYR A 67 10.74 4.93 -18.09
C TYR A 67 10.74 5.31 -16.59
N THR A 68 11.87 5.79 -16.07
CA THR A 68 12.01 6.15 -14.65
C THR A 68 11.11 7.30 -14.25
N GLN A 69 10.99 8.34 -15.10
CA GLN A 69 10.01 9.41 -14.90
C GLN A 69 8.58 8.85 -14.91
N GLY A 70 8.28 7.87 -15.77
CA GLY A 70 6.98 7.18 -15.79
C GLY A 70 6.68 6.48 -14.46
N VAL A 71 7.65 5.80 -13.87
CA VAL A 71 7.54 5.18 -12.54
C VAL A 71 7.28 6.24 -11.47
N ILE A 72 8.00 7.36 -11.48
CA ILE A 72 7.77 8.46 -10.53
C ILE A 72 6.34 9.00 -10.65
N ARG A 73 5.85 9.24 -11.87
CA ARG A 73 4.47 9.71 -12.10
C ARG A 73 3.43 8.70 -11.63
N TYR A 74 3.68 7.40 -11.82
CA TYR A 74 2.81 6.34 -11.28
C TYR A 74 2.72 6.40 -9.76
N LEU A 75 3.87 6.47 -9.08
CA LEU A 75 3.95 6.55 -7.61
C LEU A 75 3.24 7.80 -7.07
N GLN A 76 3.31 8.91 -7.80
CA GLN A 76 2.63 10.18 -7.49
C GLN A 76 1.15 10.21 -7.88
N GLY A 77 0.55 9.10 -8.31
CA GLY A 77 -0.86 9.03 -8.74
C GLY A 77 -1.16 9.75 -10.06
N ASP A 78 -0.17 10.28 -10.77
CA ASP A 78 -0.34 10.90 -12.09
C ASP A 78 -0.31 9.83 -13.19
N TYR A 79 -1.36 9.01 -13.20
CA TYR A 79 -1.50 7.89 -14.12
C TYR A 79 -1.59 8.30 -15.59
N ALA A 80 -2.05 9.51 -15.87
CA ALA A 80 -2.14 10.03 -17.24
C ALA A 80 -0.75 10.33 -17.82
N GLN A 81 0.11 11.00 -17.05
CA GLN A 81 1.50 11.21 -17.47
C GLN A 81 2.28 9.90 -17.46
N ALA A 82 2.05 9.02 -16.48
CA ALA A 82 2.67 7.70 -16.44
C ALA A 82 2.34 6.87 -17.71
N GLU A 83 1.06 6.79 -18.12
CA GLU A 83 0.65 6.12 -19.37
C GLU A 83 1.43 6.67 -20.57
N THR A 84 1.49 8.00 -20.68
CA THR A 84 2.18 8.69 -21.78
C THR A 84 3.67 8.34 -21.81
N LEU A 85 4.33 8.34 -20.65
CA LEU A 85 5.76 8.06 -20.53
C LEU A 85 6.08 6.59 -20.82
N PHE A 86 5.32 5.64 -20.27
CA PHE A 86 5.55 4.21 -20.55
C PHE A 86 5.32 3.86 -22.02
N ARG A 87 4.34 4.48 -22.68
CA ARG A 87 4.15 4.32 -24.14
C ARG A 87 5.29 4.89 -24.96
N LYS A 88 5.99 5.93 -24.45
CA LYS A 88 7.08 6.62 -25.13
C LYS A 88 8.44 5.93 -24.94
N ALA A 89 8.69 5.34 -23.76
CA ALA A 89 9.99 4.77 -23.40
C ALA A 89 10.38 3.57 -24.29
N SER A 90 9.68 2.45 -24.17
CA SER A 90 9.88 1.25 -24.98
C SER A 90 8.62 0.38 -24.94
N LYS A 91 8.47 -0.54 -25.90
CA LYS A 91 7.38 -1.55 -25.86
C LYS A 91 7.82 -2.86 -25.22
N ASP A 92 8.89 -2.83 -24.42
CA ASP A 92 9.37 -4.02 -23.71
C ASP A 92 8.39 -4.50 -22.64
N LEU A 93 8.62 -5.70 -22.11
CA LEU A 93 7.75 -6.31 -21.11
C LEU A 93 7.58 -5.41 -19.87
N ARG A 94 8.66 -4.77 -19.42
CA ARG A 94 8.66 -3.92 -18.21
C ARG A 94 7.72 -2.73 -18.36
N SER A 95 7.76 -2.03 -19.49
CA SER A 95 6.86 -0.91 -19.77
C SER A 95 5.41 -1.37 -19.96
N GLN A 96 5.19 -2.54 -20.59
CA GLN A 96 3.83 -3.10 -20.71
C GLN A 96 3.25 -3.53 -19.35
N VAL A 97 4.06 -4.11 -18.46
CA VAL A 97 3.63 -4.40 -17.08
C VAL A 97 3.25 -3.10 -16.38
N ARG A 98 4.06 -2.04 -16.45
CA ARG A 98 3.69 -0.75 -15.84
C ARG A 98 2.40 -0.15 -16.41
N LEU A 99 2.12 -0.33 -17.70
CA LEU A 99 0.83 0.04 -18.29
C LEU A 99 -0.35 -0.81 -17.76
N LEU A 100 -0.13 -2.09 -17.45
CA LEU A 100 -1.15 -2.94 -16.82
C LEU A 100 -1.60 -2.34 -15.48
N TYR A 101 -0.64 -1.95 -14.64
CA TYR A 101 -0.91 -1.33 -13.34
C TYR A 101 -1.58 0.04 -13.48
N VAL A 102 -1.17 0.87 -14.47
CA VAL A 102 -1.87 2.13 -14.78
C VAL A 102 -3.34 1.88 -15.12
N TYR A 103 -3.64 0.89 -15.96
CA TYR A 103 -5.03 0.57 -16.30
C TYR A 103 -5.80 -0.06 -15.16
N TYR A 104 -5.13 -0.79 -14.28
CA TYR A 104 -5.71 -1.29 -13.04
C TYR A 104 -6.16 -0.12 -12.16
N GLN A 105 -5.25 0.80 -11.82
CA GLN A 105 -5.52 1.95 -10.95
C GLN A 105 -6.59 2.90 -11.49
N THR A 106 -6.69 3.01 -12.82
CA THR A 106 -7.65 3.90 -13.48
C THR A 106 -8.96 3.21 -13.89
N GLY A 107 -9.13 1.92 -13.57
CA GLY A 107 -10.32 1.14 -13.96
C GLY A 107 -10.44 0.88 -15.47
N GLN A 108 -9.42 1.21 -16.28
CA GLN A 108 -9.44 1.07 -17.74
C GLN A 108 -9.16 -0.37 -18.20
N TYR A 109 -9.84 -1.35 -17.61
CA TYR A 109 -9.53 -2.79 -17.75
C TYR A 109 -9.56 -3.27 -19.20
N ALA A 110 -10.46 -2.74 -20.03
CA ALA A 110 -10.54 -3.06 -21.45
C ALA A 110 -9.23 -2.80 -22.23
N LYS A 111 -8.39 -1.84 -21.79
CA LYS A 111 -7.09 -1.55 -22.42
C LYS A 111 -6.05 -2.66 -22.18
N ALA A 112 -6.21 -3.50 -21.16
CA ALA A 112 -5.26 -4.57 -20.86
C ALA A 112 -5.32 -5.74 -21.86
N LYS A 113 -6.47 -5.93 -22.53
CA LYS A 113 -6.72 -7.08 -23.43
C LYS A 113 -5.69 -7.24 -24.55
N THR A 114 -5.20 -6.13 -25.09
CA THR A 114 -4.27 -6.09 -26.22
C THR A 114 -2.87 -5.65 -25.81
N LEU A 115 -2.57 -5.61 -24.51
CA LEU A 115 -1.36 -5.00 -23.99
C LEU A 115 -0.10 -5.83 -24.27
N PHE A 116 -0.23 -7.15 -24.16
CA PHE A 116 0.88 -8.09 -24.29
C PHE A 116 0.72 -8.97 -25.53
N ASP A 117 1.81 -9.18 -26.25
CA ASP A 117 1.91 -10.24 -27.27
C ASP A 117 2.06 -11.64 -26.63
N ASP A 118 1.99 -12.69 -27.45
CA ASP A 118 2.05 -14.07 -26.96
C ASP A 118 3.39 -14.45 -26.29
N THR A 119 4.49 -13.80 -26.66
CA THR A 119 5.81 -14.03 -26.05
C THR A 119 5.89 -13.36 -24.69
N GLN A 120 5.45 -12.11 -24.61
CA GLN A 120 5.38 -11.33 -23.38
C GLN A 120 4.44 -12.00 -22.37
N ARG A 121 3.26 -12.47 -22.79
CA ARG A 121 2.31 -13.21 -21.93
C ARG A 121 2.92 -14.43 -21.27
N LYS A 122 3.84 -15.14 -21.95
CA LYS A 122 4.52 -16.31 -21.37
C LYS A 122 5.56 -15.91 -20.32
N SER A 123 6.07 -14.69 -20.40
CA SER A 123 7.12 -14.16 -19.52
C SER A 123 6.58 -13.38 -18.31
N LEU A 124 5.26 -13.18 -18.23
CA LEU A 124 4.62 -12.56 -17.06
C LEU A 124 4.82 -13.42 -15.81
N SER A 125 5.01 -12.73 -14.67
CA SER A 125 4.91 -13.34 -13.36
C SER A 125 3.53 -13.98 -13.14
N GLU A 126 3.42 -14.86 -12.16
CA GLU A 126 2.12 -15.44 -11.76
C GLU A 126 1.12 -14.33 -11.41
N ASN A 127 1.55 -13.36 -10.60
CA ASN A 127 0.71 -12.26 -10.13
C ASN A 127 0.24 -11.35 -11.28
N ASP A 128 1.13 -10.96 -12.21
CA ASP A 128 0.75 -10.13 -13.35
C ASP A 128 -0.19 -10.86 -14.31
N ARG A 129 -0.02 -12.18 -14.47
CA ARG A 129 -0.92 -13.02 -15.28
C ARG A 129 -2.30 -13.14 -14.63
N ALA A 130 -2.34 -13.28 -13.30
CA ALA A 130 -3.59 -13.33 -12.54
C ALA A 130 -4.33 -11.98 -12.63
N LEU A 131 -3.62 -10.86 -12.45
CA LEU A 131 -4.16 -9.51 -12.58
C LEU A 131 -4.70 -9.25 -14.00
N LEU A 132 -3.93 -9.62 -15.04
CA LEU A 132 -4.38 -9.53 -16.42
C LEU A 132 -5.65 -10.36 -16.67
N SER A 133 -5.75 -11.56 -16.06
CA SER A 133 -6.94 -12.41 -16.15
C SER A 133 -8.15 -11.79 -15.47
N LEU A 134 -7.98 -11.24 -14.26
CA LEU A 134 -9.00 -10.47 -13.55
C LEU A 134 -9.50 -9.33 -14.44
N MET A 135 -8.62 -8.48 -14.95
CA MET A 135 -9.01 -7.33 -15.76
C MET A 135 -9.73 -7.74 -17.05
N ASN A 136 -9.27 -8.80 -17.71
CA ASN A 136 -9.92 -9.32 -18.92
C ASN A 136 -11.33 -9.89 -18.66
N SER A 137 -11.59 -10.40 -17.45
CA SER A 137 -12.90 -10.93 -17.07
C SER A 137 -14.02 -9.88 -17.09
N TYR A 138 -13.67 -8.59 -17.02
CA TYR A 138 -14.63 -7.50 -17.07
C TYR A 138 -15.13 -7.22 -18.50
N GLY A 139 -14.43 -7.69 -19.52
CA GLY A 139 -14.78 -7.40 -20.90
C GLY A 139 -14.81 -5.88 -21.18
N SER A 140 -16.01 -5.33 -21.37
CA SER A 140 -16.24 -3.89 -21.56
C SER A 140 -16.75 -3.17 -20.32
N ASP A 141 -17.06 -3.89 -19.25
CA ASP A 141 -17.58 -3.31 -18.02
C ASP A 141 -16.51 -2.49 -17.30
N GLN A 142 -16.93 -1.42 -16.63
CA GLN A 142 -16.08 -0.62 -15.77
C GLN A 142 -16.20 -1.15 -14.32
N PRO A 143 -15.09 -1.40 -13.62
CA PRO A 143 -15.14 -1.75 -12.21
C PRO A 143 -15.58 -0.54 -11.36
N TYR A 144 -16.02 -0.82 -10.13
CA TYR A 144 -16.28 0.19 -9.09
C TYR A 144 -17.21 1.32 -9.54
N ARG A 145 -18.42 1.02 -9.99
CA ARG A 145 -19.39 2.05 -10.38
C ARG A 145 -20.20 2.53 -9.17
N PRO A 146 -19.96 3.72 -8.59
CA PRO A 146 -20.66 4.18 -7.39
C PRO A 146 -22.06 4.72 -7.71
N VAL A 147 -23.03 4.35 -6.89
CA VAL A 147 -24.39 4.90 -6.89
C VAL A 147 -24.68 5.45 -5.49
N TRP A 148 -24.80 6.77 -5.40
CA TRP A 148 -25.04 7.49 -4.15
C TRP A 148 -26.52 7.73 -3.89
N LYS A 149 -26.95 7.54 -2.64
CA LYS A 149 -28.28 7.86 -2.12
C LYS A 149 -28.28 9.15 -1.28
N ALA A 150 -27.12 9.56 -0.80
CA ALA A 150 -26.88 10.80 -0.04
C ALA A 150 -25.53 11.44 -0.43
N GLU A 151 -25.22 12.62 0.11
CA GLU A 151 -23.95 13.33 -0.15
C GLU A 151 -22.72 12.62 0.44
N GLN A 152 -22.92 11.79 1.46
CA GLN A 152 -21.90 10.99 2.11
C GLN A 152 -22.51 9.72 2.70
N SER A 153 -21.68 8.75 3.02
CA SER A 153 -22.06 7.57 3.78
C SER A 153 -21.26 7.50 5.07
N VAL A 154 -21.92 7.12 6.17
CA VAL A 154 -21.31 6.98 7.48
C VAL A 154 -21.61 5.57 7.99
N LEU A 155 -20.56 4.78 8.22
CA LEU A 155 -20.65 3.43 8.76
C LEU A 155 -20.09 3.43 10.19
N PRO A 156 -20.91 3.18 11.23
CA PRO A 156 -20.41 3.14 12.60
C PRO A 156 -19.55 1.89 12.82
N PHE A 157 -18.52 2.01 13.65
CA PHE A 157 -17.75 0.88 14.12
C PHE A 157 -18.59 0.08 15.11
N ILE A 158 -18.93 -1.16 14.73
CA ILE A 158 -19.64 -2.10 15.60
C ILE A 158 -18.72 -2.75 16.62
N SER A 159 -17.41 -2.73 16.37
CA SER A 159 -16.37 -3.10 17.33
C SER A 159 -15.07 -2.37 17.00
N MET A 160 -14.26 -2.15 18.02
CA MET A 160 -12.85 -1.79 17.93
C MET A 160 -11.97 -2.72 18.77
N ASN A 161 -12.50 -3.86 19.21
CA ASN A 161 -11.65 -4.89 19.79
C ASN A 161 -10.80 -5.49 18.67
N HIS A 162 -9.48 -5.38 18.79
CA HIS A 162 -8.51 -5.54 17.69
C HIS A 162 -8.60 -4.39 16.68
N LEU A 163 -9.27 -4.62 15.54
CA LEU A 163 -9.41 -3.66 14.46
C LEU A 163 -10.84 -3.12 14.36
N PRO A 164 -11.06 -1.94 13.77
CA PRO A 164 -12.40 -1.40 13.56
C PRO A 164 -13.21 -2.31 12.62
N VAL A 165 -14.36 -2.77 13.11
CA VAL A 165 -15.30 -3.59 12.33
C VAL A 165 -16.51 -2.75 11.95
N VAL A 166 -16.94 -2.85 10.69
CA VAL A 166 -18.19 -2.27 10.17
C VAL A 166 -19.07 -3.34 9.54
N SER A 167 -20.36 -3.06 9.40
CA SER A 167 -21.30 -3.95 8.69
C SER A 167 -21.62 -3.40 7.30
N VAL A 168 -21.49 -4.24 6.28
CA VAL A 168 -21.72 -3.91 4.86
C VAL A 168 -22.68 -4.94 4.26
N ARG A 169 -23.11 -4.75 3.00
CA ARG A 169 -23.81 -5.82 2.25
C ARG A 169 -23.06 -6.22 1.00
N VAL A 170 -22.78 -7.51 0.87
CA VAL A 170 -22.10 -8.12 -0.28
C VAL A 170 -23.14 -8.90 -1.08
N ASN A 171 -23.40 -8.50 -2.32
CA ASN A 171 -24.49 -9.04 -3.16
C ASN A 171 -25.83 -9.14 -2.39
N GLY A 172 -26.13 -8.12 -1.59
CA GLY A 172 -27.33 -8.05 -0.78
C GLY A 172 -27.34 -8.93 0.49
N GLN A 173 -26.25 -9.59 0.87
CA GLN A 173 -26.13 -10.30 2.15
C GLN A 173 -25.34 -9.47 3.16
N PRO A 174 -25.77 -9.35 4.43
CA PRO A 174 -25.00 -8.64 5.45
C PRO A 174 -23.68 -9.37 5.75
N VAL A 175 -22.60 -8.62 5.80
CA VAL A 175 -21.25 -9.12 6.08
C VAL A 175 -20.56 -8.11 7.01
N ASN A 176 -20.00 -8.58 8.12
CA ASN A 176 -19.12 -7.74 8.93
C ASN A 176 -17.70 -7.84 8.38
N VAL A 177 -17.03 -6.71 8.34
CA VAL A 177 -15.69 -6.57 7.77
C VAL A 177 -14.83 -5.71 8.68
N PHE A 178 -13.56 -6.08 8.87
CA PHE A 178 -12.60 -5.18 9.50
C PHE A 178 -11.93 -4.31 8.45
N ILE A 179 -11.37 -3.17 8.87
CA ILE A 179 -10.74 -2.19 7.97
C ILE A 179 -9.22 -2.41 7.92
N ASP A 180 -8.68 -2.51 6.70
CA ASP A 180 -7.27 -2.82 6.48
C ASP A 180 -6.73 -2.13 5.21
N THR A 181 -5.82 -1.17 5.38
CA THR A 181 -5.11 -0.55 4.24
C THR A 181 -3.96 -1.41 3.70
N GLY A 182 -3.57 -2.46 4.44
CA GLY A 182 -2.61 -3.52 4.12
C GLY A 182 -3.02 -4.45 2.98
N ALA A 183 -4.31 -4.45 2.61
CA ALA A 183 -4.82 -5.23 1.49
C ALA A 183 -5.18 -4.33 0.28
N ASP A 184 -5.02 -4.91 -0.92
CA ASP A 184 -5.38 -4.26 -2.18
C ASP A 184 -6.90 -4.25 -2.37
N LEU A 185 -7.49 -5.39 -2.74
CA LEU A 185 -8.91 -5.49 -3.00
C LEU A 185 -9.69 -5.74 -1.71
N PHE A 186 -11.01 -5.54 -1.79
CA PHE A 186 -11.90 -6.06 -0.75
C PHE A 186 -11.69 -7.58 -0.67
N VAL A 187 -11.43 -8.10 0.51
CA VAL A 187 -11.17 -9.54 0.70
C VAL A 187 -12.42 -10.18 1.28
N LEU A 188 -12.88 -11.29 0.70
CA LEU A 188 -13.99 -12.07 1.22
C LEU A 188 -13.51 -13.45 1.67
N ASN A 189 -13.97 -13.90 2.83
CA ASN A 189 -13.69 -15.26 3.29
C ASN A 189 -14.25 -16.29 2.29
N ALA A 190 -13.46 -17.34 2.00
CA ALA A 190 -13.79 -18.38 1.04
C ALA A 190 -15.12 -19.11 1.32
N ALA A 191 -15.48 -19.33 2.59
CA ALA A 191 -16.76 -19.94 2.95
C ALA A 191 -17.95 -19.04 2.59
N MET A 192 -17.81 -17.72 2.80
CA MET A 192 -18.82 -16.75 2.39
C MET A 192 -18.89 -16.63 0.86
N ALA A 193 -17.76 -16.61 0.17
CA ALA A 193 -17.71 -16.61 -1.30
C ALA A 193 -18.43 -17.82 -1.89
N LYS A 194 -18.22 -19.00 -1.32
CA LYS A 194 -18.92 -20.25 -1.69
C LYS A 194 -20.42 -20.16 -1.42
N LYS A 195 -20.84 -19.62 -0.27
CA LYS A 195 -22.26 -19.40 0.05
C LYS A 195 -22.95 -18.47 -0.95
N LEU A 196 -22.21 -17.48 -1.46
CA LEU A 196 -22.68 -16.53 -2.46
C LEU A 196 -22.56 -17.05 -3.91
N ASN A 197 -21.99 -18.24 -4.12
CA ASN A 197 -21.69 -18.83 -5.43
C ASN A 197 -20.86 -17.91 -6.34
N LEU A 198 -19.82 -17.26 -5.77
CA LEU A 198 -18.93 -16.41 -6.56
C LEU A 198 -18.03 -17.26 -7.48
N GLU A 199 -17.82 -16.77 -8.69
CA GLU A 199 -16.92 -17.40 -9.67
C GLU A 199 -15.46 -17.00 -9.39
N LEU A 200 -14.57 -17.98 -9.35
CA LEU A 200 -13.12 -17.74 -9.26
C LEU A 200 -12.60 -17.41 -10.66
N GLN A 201 -11.89 -16.30 -10.79
CA GLN A 201 -11.42 -15.79 -12.10
C GLN A 201 -9.97 -16.14 -12.38
N ALA A 202 -9.13 -16.04 -11.35
CA ALA A 202 -7.72 -16.41 -11.36
C ALA A 202 -7.25 -16.66 -9.93
N SER A 203 -6.14 -17.37 -9.75
CA SER A 203 -5.45 -17.49 -8.47
C SER A 203 -4.05 -16.90 -8.56
N PHE A 204 -3.53 -16.51 -7.41
CA PHE A 204 -2.15 -16.07 -7.23
C PHE A 204 -1.67 -16.41 -5.81
N THR A 205 -0.37 -16.47 -5.64
CA THR A 205 0.27 -16.69 -4.34
C THR A 205 0.65 -15.35 -3.71
N GLY A 206 -0.04 -14.96 -2.64
CA GLY A 206 0.29 -13.78 -1.84
C GLY A 206 1.45 -14.07 -0.88
N THR A 207 2.23 -13.04 -0.54
CA THR A 207 3.26 -13.09 0.51
C THR A 207 2.83 -12.18 1.67
N TYR A 208 2.90 -12.70 2.89
CA TYR A 208 2.39 -12.12 4.13
C TYR A 208 3.49 -12.05 5.19
N ALA A 209 3.11 -11.80 6.46
CA ALA A 209 4.07 -11.64 7.55
C ALA A 209 5.03 -12.83 7.67
N GLY A 210 6.28 -12.54 8.02
CA GLY A 210 7.36 -13.52 8.13
C GLY A 210 7.73 -14.23 6.83
N GLY A 211 7.35 -13.69 5.67
CA GLY A 211 7.61 -14.28 4.36
C GLY A 211 6.71 -15.50 4.06
N LYS A 212 5.64 -15.68 4.83
CA LYS A 212 4.68 -16.78 4.60
C LYS A 212 3.85 -16.51 3.37
N THR A 213 3.37 -17.58 2.74
CA THR A 213 2.55 -17.46 1.54
C THR A 213 1.21 -18.17 1.70
N ALA A 214 0.19 -17.65 1.04
CA ALA A 214 -1.11 -18.30 0.91
C ALA A 214 -1.68 -18.06 -0.48
N GLU A 215 -2.43 -19.04 -0.98
CA GLU A 215 -3.17 -18.88 -2.24
C GLU A 215 -4.35 -17.92 -2.02
N THR A 216 -4.54 -17.03 -2.97
CA THR A 216 -5.64 -16.07 -3.02
C THR A 216 -6.25 -16.12 -4.41
N HIS A 217 -7.56 -15.86 -4.48
CA HIS A 217 -8.29 -15.92 -5.74
C HIS A 217 -8.94 -14.59 -6.06
N TYR A 218 -8.81 -14.14 -7.30
CA TYR A 218 -9.58 -13.03 -7.80
C TYR A 218 -11.02 -13.44 -8.11
N SER A 219 -11.96 -12.56 -7.78
CA SER A 219 -13.36 -12.67 -8.15
C SER A 219 -13.99 -11.29 -8.35
N ARG A 220 -15.31 -11.26 -8.59
CA ARG A 220 -16.09 -10.06 -8.85
C ARG A 220 -17.43 -10.12 -8.12
N LEU A 221 -17.73 -9.09 -7.35
CA LEU A 221 -19.05 -8.88 -6.78
C LEU A 221 -19.94 -8.12 -7.76
N GLN A 222 -21.25 -8.42 -7.72
CA GLN A 222 -22.25 -7.63 -8.43
C GLN A 222 -22.49 -6.31 -7.73
N SER A 223 -22.53 -6.32 -6.39
CA SER A 223 -22.67 -5.11 -5.59
C SER A 223 -22.01 -5.22 -4.21
N LEU A 224 -21.50 -4.08 -3.73
CA LEU A 224 -21.05 -3.84 -2.37
C LEU A 224 -21.77 -2.59 -1.84
N ASP A 225 -22.71 -2.77 -0.92
CA ASP A 225 -23.43 -1.68 -0.25
C ASP A 225 -22.67 -1.24 1.00
N LEU A 226 -22.30 0.04 1.03
CA LEU A 226 -21.55 0.69 2.09
C LEU A 226 -22.42 1.80 2.70
N GLY A 227 -23.65 1.48 3.11
CA GLY A 227 -24.63 2.44 3.62
C GLY A 227 -25.33 3.24 2.51
N GLU A 228 -25.02 4.54 2.42
CA GLU A 228 -25.62 5.48 1.45
C GLU A 228 -24.94 5.44 0.07
N VAL A 229 -23.98 4.53 -0.15
CA VAL A 229 -23.36 4.30 -1.45
C VAL A 229 -23.30 2.81 -1.76
N THR A 230 -23.58 2.46 -3.00
CA THR A 230 -23.41 1.11 -3.54
C THR A 230 -22.36 1.15 -4.64
N LEU A 231 -21.33 0.29 -4.55
CA LEU A 231 -20.40 0.05 -5.64
C LEU A 231 -20.87 -1.17 -6.44
N HIS A 232 -20.92 -1.05 -7.77
CA HIS A 232 -21.17 -2.17 -8.67
C HIS A 232 -19.89 -2.67 -9.32
N ASP A 233 -19.85 -3.96 -9.63
CA ASP A 233 -18.75 -4.61 -10.35
C ASP A 233 -17.42 -4.44 -9.60
N VAL A 234 -17.39 -4.97 -8.39
CA VAL A 234 -16.28 -4.76 -7.45
C VAL A 234 -15.32 -5.93 -7.57
N PRO A 235 -14.06 -5.73 -8.01
CA PRO A 235 -13.06 -6.78 -7.97
C PRO A 235 -12.72 -7.07 -6.51
N ILE A 236 -12.58 -8.36 -6.19
CA ILE A 236 -12.31 -8.82 -4.84
C ILE A 236 -11.23 -9.89 -4.84
N ASP A 237 -10.62 -10.05 -3.68
CA ASP A 237 -9.87 -11.24 -3.32
C ASP A 237 -10.75 -12.21 -2.53
N ILE A 238 -10.51 -13.49 -2.70
CA ILE A 238 -11.07 -14.57 -1.90
C ILE A 238 -9.90 -15.30 -1.24
N ALA A 239 -9.94 -15.37 0.09
CA ALA A 239 -8.92 -16.01 0.90
C ALA A 239 -9.54 -16.80 2.05
N GLU A 240 -8.79 -17.76 2.57
CA GLU A 240 -9.10 -18.43 3.82
C GLU A 240 -8.66 -17.55 4.98
N PHE A 241 -9.53 -17.35 5.98
CA PHE A 241 -9.18 -16.59 7.17
C PHE A 241 -8.82 -17.54 8.31
N PRO A 242 -7.78 -17.24 9.10
CA PRO A 242 -7.42 -18.09 10.21
C PRO A 242 -8.47 -18.01 11.34
N ASP A 243 -8.71 -19.14 12.01
CA ASP A 243 -9.67 -19.24 13.13
C ASP A 243 -9.30 -18.35 14.33
N SER A 244 -8.03 -17.95 14.41
CA SER A 244 -7.47 -17.06 15.44
C SER A 244 -7.96 -15.63 15.34
N TRP A 245 -8.51 -15.21 14.20
CA TRP A 245 -9.10 -13.89 14.02
C TRP A 245 -10.43 -13.81 14.76
N VAL A 246 -10.36 -13.39 16.01
CA VAL A 246 -11.51 -13.28 16.91
C VAL A 246 -11.82 -11.82 17.18
N PHE A 247 -12.97 -11.38 16.69
CA PHE A 247 -13.53 -10.07 17.01
C PHE A 247 -14.67 -10.25 18.01
N THR A 248 -14.83 -9.31 18.92
CA THR A 248 -15.94 -9.34 19.89
C THR A 248 -16.62 -7.98 20.01
N ASP A 249 -17.89 -8.00 20.40
CA ASP A 249 -18.58 -6.80 20.86
C ASP A 249 -17.98 -6.37 22.21
N GLU A 250 -17.54 -5.11 22.30
CA GLU A 250 -16.86 -4.59 23.51
C GLU A 250 -17.79 -4.46 24.72
N LYS A 251 -19.11 -4.46 24.53
CA LYS A 251 -20.12 -4.34 25.59
C LYS A 251 -20.59 -5.70 26.08
N THR A 252 -20.85 -6.63 25.17
CA THR A 252 -21.41 -7.95 25.52
C THR A 252 -20.32 -9.02 25.66
N GLY A 253 -19.16 -8.82 25.04
CA GLY A 253 -18.10 -9.83 24.94
C GLY A 253 -18.43 -10.95 23.94
N GLU A 254 -19.55 -10.88 23.23
CA GLU A 254 -19.96 -11.90 22.27
C GLU A 254 -19.09 -11.84 21.00
N LYS A 255 -18.79 -13.01 20.42
CA LYS A 255 -18.02 -13.12 19.18
C LYS A 255 -18.79 -12.48 18.02
N ILE A 256 -18.10 -11.63 17.26
CA ILE A 256 -18.58 -11.09 15.99
C ILE A 256 -17.97 -11.93 14.87
N GLU A 257 -18.83 -12.52 14.05
CA GLU A 257 -18.39 -13.21 12.84
C GLU A 257 -17.98 -12.16 11.79
N VAL A 258 -16.69 -12.16 11.43
CA VAL A 258 -16.12 -11.28 10.41
C VAL A 258 -15.71 -12.12 9.21
N ASN A 259 -16.27 -11.76 8.06
CA ASN A 259 -16.21 -12.54 6.82
C ASN A 259 -15.59 -11.77 5.66
N GLY A 260 -15.05 -10.58 5.93
CA GLY A 260 -14.30 -9.85 4.92
C GLY A 260 -13.40 -8.76 5.49
N ILE A 261 -12.65 -8.15 4.58
CA ILE A 261 -11.70 -7.08 4.82
C ILE A 261 -12.07 -5.94 3.87
N LEU A 262 -12.29 -4.75 4.44
CA LEU A 262 -12.55 -3.54 3.67
C LEU A 262 -11.22 -2.80 3.45
N SER A 263 -10.81 -2.70 2.19
CA SER A 263 -9.42 -2.42 1.84
C SER A 263 -9.22 -1.28 0.85
N THR A 264 -7.95 -1.01 0.52
CA THR A 264 -7.50 0.16 -0.24
C THR A 264 -8.17 0.36 -1.59
N GLY A 265 -8.44 -0.70 -2.36
CA GLY A 265 -9.12 -0.62 -3.66
C GLY A 265 -10.56 -0.09 -3.56
N VAL A 266 -11.24 -0.34 -2.42
CA VAL A 266 -12.53 0.29 -2.10
C VAL A 266 -12.34 1.73 -1.66
N PHE A 267 -11.36 2.00 -0.79
CA PHE A 267 -11.06 3.36 -0.33
C PHE A 267 -10.62 4.29 -1.45
N HIS A 268 -9.97 3.75 -2.49
CA HIS A 268 -9.57 4.47 -3.69
C HIS A 268 -10.78 5.05 -4.45
N GLN A 269 -12.00 4.56 -4.22
CA GLN A 269 -13.19 5.09 -4.88
C GLN A 269 -13.74 6.35 -4.19
N PHE A 270 -13.20 6.71 -3.02
CA PHE A 270 -13.78 7.72 -2.13
C PHE A 270 -12.74 8.67 -1.54
N LEU A 271 -13.21 9.79 -1.03
CA LEU A 271 -12.50 10.53 0.01
C LEU A 271 -12.87 9.85 1.34
N THR A 272 -11.97 8.99 1.82
CA THR A 272 -12.25 8.03 2.91
C THR A 272 -11.70 8.55 4.22
N SER A 273 -12.53 8.67 5.27
CA SER A 273 -12.08 9.04 6.61
C SER A 273 -12.33 7.92 7.62
N LEU A 274 -11.28 7.49 8.31
CA LEU A 274 -11.41 6.69 9.53
C LEU A 274 -11.37 7.64 10.72
N ASP A 275 -12.52 7.81 11.37
CA ASP A 275 -12.70 8.70 12.50
C ASP A 275 -12.78 7.86 13.78
N TYR A 276 -11.60 7.59 14.36
CA TYR A 276 -11.48 6.84 15.61
C TYR A 276 -12.19 7.52 16.79
N PRO A 277 -12.04 8.85 17.01
CA PRO A 277 -12.77 9.53 18.08
C PRO A 277 -14.29 9.39 18.00
N GLN A 278 -14.87 9.45 16.80
CA GLN A 278 -16.32 9.27 16.61
C GLN A 278 -16.74 7.82 16.32
N ARG A 279 -15.79 6.88 16.28
CA ARG A 279 -16.00 5.46 15.99
C ARG A 279 -16.77 5.22 14.68
N GLN A 280 -16.31 5.81 13.59
CA GLN A 280 -16.99 5.72 12.30
C GLN A 280 -16.05 5.75 11.10
N LEU A 281 -16.48 5.10 10.02
CA LEU A 281 -15.94 5.24 8.67
C LEU A 281 -16.84 6.21 7.89
N VAL A 282 -16.26 7.27 7.35
CA VAL A 282 -16.98 8.24 6.51
C VAL A 282 -16.47 8.15 5.08
N LEU A 283 -17.39 7.93 4.14
CA LEU A 283 -17.11 7.88 2.71
C LEU A 283 -17.77 9.08 2.04
N MET A 284 -16.99 9.85 1.30
CA MET A 284 -17.49 10.96 0.49
C MET A 284 -17.09 10.78 -0.98
N PRO A 285 -17.86 11.36 -1.93
CA PRO A 285 -17.46 11.39 -3.33
C PRO A 285 -16.10 12.11 -3.50
N ARG A 286 -15.26 11.61 -4.41
CA ARG A 286 -13.99 12.25 -4.83
C ARG A 286 -14.28 13.49 -5.69
N ASN A 287 -14.55 14.62 -5.03
CA ASN A 287 -14.79 15.89 -5.70
C ASN A 287 -14.29 17.09 -4.87
N LYS A 288 -14.25 18.27 -5.50
CA LYS A 288 -13.75 19.50 -4.87
C LYS A 288 -14.58 19.97 -3.68
N GLU A 289 -15.86 19.61 -3.60
CA GLU A 289 -16.71 19.97 -2.46
C GLU A 289 -16.33 19.16 -1.23
N SER A 290 -16.23 17.83 -1.35
CA SER A 290 -15.77 16.93 -0.29
C SER A 290 -14.36 17.30 0.19
N GLN A 291 -13.45 17.61 -0.74
CA GLN A 291 -12.08 18.06 -0.41
C GLN A 291 -12.08 19.34 0.42
N ARG A 292 -12.96 20.30 0.10
CA ARG A 292 -13.10 21.54 0.89
C ARG A 292 -13.67 21.27 2.28
N LYS A 293 -14.61 20.33 2.42
CA LYS A 293 -15.15 19.91 3.73
C LYS A 293 -14.03 19.37 4.62
N VAL A 294 -13.21 18.45 4.10
CA VAL A 294 -12.05 17.90 4.84
C VAL A 294 -11.01 18.96 5.17
N ALA A 295 -10.67 19.84 4.22
CA ALA A 295 -9.71 20.91 4.46
C ALA A 295 -10.18 21.93 5.51
N ALA A 296 -11.50 22.18 5.60
CA ALA A 296 -12.07 23.10 6.58
C ALA A 296 -11.97 22.58 8.02
N ASP A 297 -11.95 21.26 8.22
CA ASP A 297 -11.74 20.63 9.52
C ASP A 297 -10.28 20.77 10.02
N GLY A 298 -9.35 21.24 9.18
CA GLY A 298 -7.94 21.44 9.51
C GLY A 298 -7.14 20.13 9.59
N GLY A 299 -6.02 20.14 10.31
CA GLY A 299 -5.20 18.95 10.55
C GLY A 299 -3.81 19.00 9.91
N THR A 300 -3.05 17.92 10.13
CA THR A 300 -1.72 17.71 9.56
C THR A 300 -1.85 16.99 8.21
N HIS A 301 -1.29 17.58 7.16
CA HIS A 301 -1.23 16.95 5.84
C HIS A 301 0.08 16.16 5.68
N VAL A 302 -0.05 14.88 5.37
CA VAL A 302 1.06 13.96 5.12
C VAL A 302 0.96 13.48 3.67
N PRO A 303 1.87 13.91 2.78
CA PRO A 303 1.89 13.38 1.42
C PRO A 303 2.28 11.91 1.44
N PHE A 304 1.70 11.14 0.52
CA PHE A 304 2.06 9.75 0.29
C PHE A 304 2.30 9.48 -1.19
N ILE A 305 2.99 8.39 -1.48
CA ILE A 305 3.03 7.78 -2.82
C ILE A 305 2.32 6.44 -2.77
N LEU A 306 1.78 5.98 -3.89
CA LEU A 306 1.15 4.66 -4.00
C LEU A 306 2.11 3.70 -4.72
N GLU A 307 2.72 2.81 -3.95
CA GLU A 307 3.61 1.76 -4.45
C GLU A 307 2.81 0.49 -4.76
N GLY A 308 3.18 -0.19 -5.85
CA GLY A 308 2.44 -1.36 -6.34
C GLY A 308 0.97 -1.01 -6.57
N THR A 309 0.06 -1.74 -5.92
CA THR A 309 -1.38 -1.50 -6.03
C THR A 309 -1.99 -0.71 -4.87
N HIS A 310 -1.41 -0.77 -3.67
CA HIS A 310 -2.06 -0.27 -2.46
C HIS A 310 -1.13 0.26 -1.36
N PHE A 311 0.19 0.13 -1.50
CA PHE A 311 1.12 0.54 -0.46
C PHE A 311 1.25 2.06 -0.42
N MET A 312 0.49 2.70 0.47
CA MET A 312 0.57 4.14 0.76
C MET A 312 1.83 4.43 1.57
N ILE A 313 2.91 4.80 0.89
CA ILE A 313 4.21 5.07 1.51
C ILE A 313 4.32 6.55 1.85
N VAL A 314 4.62 6.84 3.11
CA VAL A 314 4.85 8.18 3.65
C VAL A 314 6.31 8.35 4.10
N LYS A 315 6.74 9.60 4.20
CA LYS A 315 8.01 9.94 4.85
C LYS A 315 7.83 10.17 6.35
N GLY A 316 8.87 9.80 7.11
CA GLY A 316 8.89 9.95 8.55
C GLY A 316 10.28 9.85 9.17
N ALA A 317 10.31 9.63 10.48
CA ALA A 317 11.52 9.45 11.26
C ALA A 317 11.33 8.45 12.41
N VAL A 318 12.42 7.78 12.78
CA VAL A 318 12.52 6.99 14.02
C VAL A 318 13.71 7.51 14.83
N ASN A 319 13.51 7.76 16.12
CA ASN A 319 14.53 8.28 17.05
C ASN A 319 15.29 9.50 16.49
N GLY A 320 14.56 10.40 15.80
CA GLY A 320 15.12 11.61 15.17
C GLY A 320 15.92 11.36 13.88
N LYS A 321 15.97 10.13 13.36
CA LYS A 321 16.57 9.83 12.05
C LYS A 321 15.53 10.02 10.96
N GLU A 322 15.66 11.14 10.26
CA GLU A 322 14.72 11.59 9.22
C GLU A 322 14.91 10.87 7.88
N ASP A 323 14.01 11.21 6.94
CA ASP A 323 13.95 10.73 5.56
C ASP A 323 13.68 9.22 5.42
N MET A 324 13.10 8.59 6.45
CA MET A 324 12.67 7.20 6.40
C MET A 324 11.33 7.06 5.67
N THR A 325 11.09 5.91 5.07
CA THR A 325 9.87 5.59 4.30
C THR A 325 9.08 4.49 4.98
N PHE A 326 7.79 4.74 5.21
CA PHE A 326 6.92 3.79 5.88
C PHE A 326 5.64 3.53 5.11
N PHE A 327 5.22 2.28 5.04
CA PHE A 327 3.88 1.93 4.59
C PHE A 327 2.89 2.13 5.75
N LEU A 328 1.74 2.76 5.50
CA LEU A 328 0.67 2.91 6.48
C LEU A 328 -0.31 1.72 6.40
N ASP A 329 -0.23 0.84 7.37
CA ASP A 329 -1.00 -0.41 7.41
C ASP A 329 -1.94 -0.41 8.63
N SER A 330 -3.21 -0.09 8.38
CA SER A 330 -4.24 -0.03 9.42
C SER A 330 -4.70 -1.40 9.90
N GLY A 331 -4.35 -2.49 9.20
CA GLY A 331 -4.70 -3.87 9.56
C GLY A 331 -3.61 -4.61 10.32
N LEU A 332 -2.42 -4.01 10.50
CA LEU A 332 -1.41 -4.51 11.43
C LEU A 332 -1.91 -4.40 12.88
N ASP A 333 -2.49 -5.49 13.37
CA ASP A 333 -3.00 -5.65 14.72
C ASP A 333 -1.95 -6.29 15.65
N ASP A 334 -1.16 -5.43 16.31
CA ASP A 334 -0.42 -5.78 17.52
C ASP A 334 -0.94 -4.90 18.66
N PRO A 335 -1.09 -5.41 19.90
CA PRO A 335 -1.67 -4.62 21.00
C PRO A 335 -0.82 -3.41 21.43
N ASP A 336 0.50 -3.44 21.20
CA ASP A 336 1.44 -2.44 21.74
C ASP A 336 2.29 -1.77 20.67
N ALA A 337 2.57 -2.44 19.56
CA ALA A 337 3.57 -2.01 18.59
C ALA A 337 2.98 -1.00 17.60
N ALA A 338 3.53 0.22 17.61
CA ALA A 338 3.17 1.32 16.72
C ALA A 338 3.89 1.27 15.36
N ILE A 339 4.97 0.49 15.26
CA ILE A 339 5.81 0.41 14.06
C ILE A 339 6.48 -0.96 13.94
N LEU A 340 6.61 -1.45 12.71
CA LEU A 340 7.45 -2.59 12.36
C LEU A 340 8.64 -2.08 11.56
N LEU A 341 9.85 -2.57 11.83
CA LEU A 341 11.07 -2.09 11.17
C LEU A 341 11.85 -3.22 10.52
N GLN A 342 12.42 -2.93 9.35
CA GLN A 342 13.42 -3.76 8.69
C GLN A 342 14.78 -3.66 9.40
N LYS A 343 15.64 -4.66 9.21
CA LYS A 343 16.96 -4.71 9.87
C LYS A 343 17.81 -3.47 9.56
N GLU A 344 17.83 -3.06 8.31
CA GLU A 344 18.60 -1.91 7.82
C GLU A 344 18.09 -0.59 8.43
N ALA A 345 16.78 -0.50 8.65
CA ALA A 345 16.16 0.64 9.31
C ALA A 345 16.57 0.72 10.79
N LEU A 346 16.69 -0.42 11.49
CA LEU A 346 17.23 -0.46 12.86
C LEU A 346 18.65 0.08 12.92
N ASN A 347 19.51 -0.37 12.00
CA ASN A 347 20.89 0.09 11.89
C ASN A 347 20.95 1.60 11.67
N TYR A 348 20.14 2.13 10.75
CA TYR A 348 20.06 3.56 10.47
C TYR A 348 19.53 4.37 11.67
N ALA A 349 18.48 3.87 12.33
CA ALA A 349 17.85 4.46 13.50
C ALA A 349 18.71 4.38 14.78
N GLY A 350 19.76 3.56 14.77
CA GLY A 350 20.57 3.26 15.96
C GLY A 350 19.84 2.43 17.01
N VAL A 351 18.80 1.68 16.60
CA VAL A 351 18.04 0.79 17.48
C VAL A 351 18.78 -0.55 17.57
N LYS A 352 19.15 -0.95 18.78
CA LYS A 352 19.86 -2.21 19.01
C LYS A 352 18.86 -3.33 19.27
N LEU A 353 19.05 -4.46 18.57
CA LEU A 353 18.44 -5.72 18.93
C LEU A 353 19.06 -6.18 20.26
N GLN A 354 18.22 -6.48 21.25
CA GLN A 354 18.67 -7.07 22.51
C GLN A 354 18.72 -8.60 22.32
N ASP A 355 19.85 -9.22 22.69
CA ASP A 355 20.03 -10.66 22.59
C ASP A 355 19.02 -11.38 23.51
N GLY A 356 18.20 -12.29 22.95
CA GLY A 356 17.34 -13.20 23.72
C GLY A 356 15.86 -12.80 23.83
N ASP A 357 15.46 -11.60 23.38
CA ASP A 357 14.06 -11.13 23.40
C ASP A 357 13.30 -11.54 22.13
N HIS A 358 13.35 -12.83 21.78
CA HIS A 358 12.60 -13.37 20.64
C HIS A 358 11.41 -14.19 21.14
N ALA A 359 10.22 -13.78 20.73
CA ALA A 359 9.04 -14.63 20.81
C ALA A 359 8.80 -15.27 19.44
N ILE A 360 8.28 -16.49 19.41
CA ILE A 360 7.71 -17.08 18.20
C ILE A 360 6.21 -17.15 18.47
N PRO A 361 5.40 -16.23 17.91
CA PRO A 361 3.96 -16.28 18.04
C PRO A 361 3.42 -17.58 17.46
N ASP A 362 2.23 -17.97 17.92
CA ASP A 362 1.55 -19.17 17.42
C ASP A 362 1.41 -19.14 15.89
N ASN A 363 1.31 -20.32 15.28
CA ASN A 363 1.31 -20.49 13.82
C ASN A 363 0.10 -19.84 13.11
N ASP A 364 -0.84 -19.26 13.84
CA ASP A 364 -2.01 -18.56 13.35
C ASP A 364 -1.94 -17.03 13.58
N GLN A 365 -0.82 -16.51 14.09
CA GLN A 365 -0.60 -15.09 14.39
C GLN A 365 0.38 -14.41 13.41
N GLY A 366 0.04 -14.39 12.12
CA GLY A 366 0.88 -13.76 11.07
C GLY A 366 0.11 -13.32 9.82
N GLY A 367 -1.18 -13.02 9.99
CA GLY A 367 -2.05 -12.69 8.87
C GLY A 367 -2.49 -13.91 8.05
N LEU A 368 -2.81 -13.72 6.77
CA LEU A 368 -3.34 -14.78 5.90
C LEU A 368 -2.34 -15.92 5.63
N GLY A 369 -1.04 -15.65 5.70
CA GLY A 369 0.01 -16.68 5.53
C GLY A 369 0.27 -17.55 6.78
N GLY A 370 -0.32 -17.20 7.92
CA GLY A 370 -0.01 -17.81 9.22
C GLY A 370 1.26 -17.24 9.88
N GLY A 371 1.57 -17.75 11.06
CA GLY A 371 2.63 -17.31 11.97
C GLY A 371 3.85 -18.24 12.02
N GLY A 372 4.47 -18.34 13.20
CA GLY A 372 5.63 -19.21 13.44
C GLY A 372 6.96 -18.61 12.96
N PHE A 373 7.10 -17.29 13.01
CA PHE A 373 8.35 -16.55 12.77
C PHE A 373 8.77 -15.79 14.03
N ALA A 374 10.07 -15.54 14.17
CA ALA A 374 10.60 -14.84 15.35
C ALA A 374 10.24 -13.36 15.29
N VAL A 375 9.70 -12.83 16.40
CA VAL A 375 9.41 -11.41 16.58
C VAL A 375 10.18 -10.88 17.79
N THR A 376 10.63 -9.63 17.69
CA THR A 376 11.37 -8.92 18.75
C THR A 376 10.66 -7.61 19.04
N ARG A 377 10.31 -7.35 20.30
CA ARG A 377 9.79 -6.04 20.73
C ARG A 377 10.95 -5.08 20.97
N LEU A 378 10.79 -3.86 20.49
CA LEU A 378 11.84 -2.84 20.52
C LEU A 378 11.33 -1.59 21.24
N PRO A 379 12.08 -1.05 22.22
CA PRO A 379 11.79 0.30 22.71
C PRO A 379 12.12 1.32 21.61
N ILE A 380 11.16 2.18 21.29
CA ILE A 380 11.31 3.27 20.31
C ILE A 380 11.07 4.60 21.02
N ASP A 381 12.08 5.48 21.01
CA ASP A 381 12.03 6.77 21.71
C ASP A 381 11.00 7.70 21.06
N SER A 382 10.98 7.73 19.72
CA SER A 382 10.01 8.53 18.97
C SER A 382 9.77 8.01 17.56
N ILE A 383 8.53 8.12 17.10
CA ILE A 383 8.10 7.88 15.72
C ILE A 383 7.47 9.17 15.19
N SER A 384 7.88 9.61 14.00
CA SER A 384 7.27 10.76 13.33
C SER A 384 6.80 10.40 11.93
N VAL A 385 5.62 10.91 11.55
CA VAL A 385 5.03 10.80 10.21
C VAL A 385 4.56 12.19 9.81
N GLY A 386 5.20 12.82 8.83
CA GLY A 386 5.06 14.26 8.62
C GLY A 386 5.40 15.04 9.89
N THR A 387 4.48 15.90 10.36
CA THR A 387 4.63 16.63 11.63
C THR A 387 4.02 15.92 12.84
N LEU A 388 3.39 14.76 12.65
CA LEU A 388 2.91 13.93 13.75
C LEU A 388 4.09 13.32 14.48
N ASN A 389 4.01 13.24 15.80
CA ASN A 389 5.07 12.68 16.63
C ASN A 389 4.50 11.94 17.83
N GLN A 390 4.83 10.65 17.95
CA GLN A 390 4.55 9.84 19.13
C GLN A 390 5.86 9.49 19.82
N LYS A 391 5.87 9.52 21.16
CA LYS A 391 7.07 9.26 21.99
C LYS A 391 6.84 8.05 22.87
N GLY A 392 7.92 7.33 23.17
CA GLY A 392 7.89 6.18 24.07
C GLY A 392 6.97 5.08 23.54
N SER A 393 7.23 4.63 22.33
CA SER A 393 6.44 3.63 21.62
C SER A 393 7.14 2.26 21.63
N THR A 394 6.37 1.21 21.36
CA THR A 394 6.92 -0.12 21.08
C THR A 394 7.03 -0.31 19.57
N GLY A 395 8.14 -0.87 19.12
CA GLY A 395 8.33 -1.34 17.74
C GLY A 395 8.44 -2.86 17.68
N LEU A 396 8.37 -3.41 16.47
CA LEU A 396 8.59 -4.82 16.18
C LEU A 396 9.66 -5.03 15.10
N TYR A 397 10.42 -6.11 15.24
CA TYR A 397 11.33 -6.63 14.22
C TYR A 397 11.08 -8.12 13.98
N GLY A 398 11.34 -8.58 12.76
CA GLY A 398 11.20 -9.99 12.34
C GLY A 398 9.84 -10.34 11.73
N VAL A 399 8.89 -9.39 11.71
CA VAL A 399 7.56 -9.56 11.11
C VAL A 399 7.58 -9.29 9.61
N LEU A 400 8.36 -8.32 9.15
CA LEU A 400 8.39 -7.94 7.73
C LEU A 400 9.28 -8.92 6.94
N PRO A 401 8.83 -9.46 5.80
CA PRO A 401 9.68 -10.20 4.87
C PRO A 401 10.91 -9.37 4.48
N GLU A 402 12.09 -10.00 4.45
CA GLU A 402 13.32 -9.30 4.08
C GLU A 402 13.22 -8.75 2.65
N GLU A 403 12.57 -9.48 1.74
CA GLU A 403 12.41 -9.12 0.33
C GLU A 403 11.67 -7.78 0.13
N LEU A 404 10.83 -7.38 1.09
CA LEU A 404 10.10 -6.10 1.03
C LEU A 404 10.97 -4.89 1.35
N TYR A 405 12.22 -5.07 1.78
CA TYR A 405 13.09 -3.93 2.08
C TYR A 405 13.30 -3.03 0.85
N PHE A 406 13.34 -3.60 -0.34
CA PHE A 406 13.18 -2.85 -1.58
C PHE A 406 11.80 -3.11 -2.16
N THR A 407 11.03 -2.04 -2.40
CA THR A 407 9.71 -2.13 -3.03
C THR A 407 9.81 -2.64 -4.47
N GLU A 408 8.66 -2.90 -5.10
CA GLU A 408 8.61 -3.32 -6.50
C GLU A 408 9.19 -2.27 -7.46
N SER A 409 9.03 -0.98 -7.15
CA SER A 409 9.74 0.09 -7.86
C SER A 409 11.22 0.16 -7.49
N GLY A 410 11.67 -0.46 -6.41
CA GLY A 410 13.06 -0.48 -5.92
C GLY A 410 13.37 0.63 -4.92
N MET A 411 12.35 1.21 -4.29
CA MET A 411 12.55 2.15 -3.18
C MET A 411 12.84 1.40 -1.89
N ILE A 412 13.62 1.99 -0.98
CA ILE A 412 13.73 1.48 0.38
C ILE A 412 12.35 1.60 1.05
N LEU A 413 11.95 0.56 1.77
CA LEU A 413 10.82 0.55 2.69
C LEU A 413 11.36 0.21 4.08
N ASP A 414 11.52 1.23 4.92
CA ASP A 414 12.15 1.06 6.24
C ASP A 414 11.27 0.29 7.23
N GLY A 415 9.95 0.39 7.06
CA GLY A 415 9.02 -0.18 8.02
C GLY A 415 7.56 0.10 7.71
N PHE A 416 6.69 -0.39 8.57
CA PHE A 416 5.24 -0.23 8.47
C PHE A 416 4.76 0.49 9.74
N ILE A 417 3.93 1.53 9.58
CA ILE A 417 3.19 2.16 10.67
C ILE A 417 1.91 1.36 10.88
N SER A 418 1.68 0.92 12.11
CA SER A 418 0.59 0.00 12.43
C SER A 418 -0.70 0.71 12.85
N HIS A 419 -1.74 -0.10 13.04
CA HIS A 419 -2.98 0.30 13.69
C HIS A 419 -2.76 1.09 15.00
N GLN A 420 -1.80 0.66 15.83
CA GLN A 420 -1.54 1.29 17.14
C GLN A 420 -1.11 2.74 17.04
N PHE A 421 -0.37 3.11 16.01
CA PHE A 421 -0.05 4.51 15.77
C PHE A 421 -1.27 5.27 15.26
N LEU A 422 -2.00 4.67 14.31
CA LEU A 422 -3.07 5.32 13.55
C LEU A 422 -4.35 5.56 14.35
N LYS A 423 -4.66 4.71 15.33
CA LYS A 423 -5.93 4.72 16.09
C LYS A 423 -6.15 5.95 16.98
N HIS A 424 -5.17 6.83 17.09
CA HIS A 424 -5.22 8.04 17.90
C HIS A 424 -5.78 9.27 17.16
N TYR A 425 -6.07 9.14 15.87
CA TYR A 425 -6.44 10.26 15.00
C TYR A 425 -7.75 10.00 14.28
N LYS A 426 -8.40 11.06 13.81
CA LYS A 426 -9.20 10.97 12.60
C LYS A 426 -8.26 11.15 11.42
N TRP A 427 -8.28 10.23 10.46
CA TRP A 427 -7.47 10.39 9.26
C TRP A 427 -8.27 10.18 7.99
N THR A 428 -7.98 11.02 6.98
CA THR A 428 -8.66 11.02 5.68
C THR A 428 -7.67 10.77 4.55
N ILE A 429 -7.96 9.81 3.67
CA ILE A 429 -7.16 9.52 2.47
C ILE A 429 -7.75 10.26 1.27
N ASP A 430 -6.93 11.06 0.60
CA ASP A 430 -7.24 11.71 -0.68
C ASP A 430 -6.26 11.21 -1.77
N PHE A 431 -6.72 10.29 -2.61
CA PHE A 431 -5.94 9.75 -3.74
C PHE A 431 -5.85 10.70 -4.94
N ASP A 432 -6.66 11.77 -5.01
CA ASP A 432 -6.51 12.80 -6.05
C ASP A 432 -5.38 13.77 -5.70
N ALA A 433 -5.25 14.10 -4.41
CA ALA A 433 -4.19 14.96 -3.90
C ALA A 433 -2.93 14.19 -3.48
N MET A 434 -3.02 12.86 -3.35
CA MET A 434 -1.98 11.99 -2.78
C MET A 434 -1.53 12.44 -1.39
N VAL A 435 -2.52 12.77 -0.55
CA VAL A 435 -2.33 13.28 0.81
C VAL A 435 -3.25 12.54 1.77
N MET A 436 -2.71 12.21 2.94
CA MET A 436 -3.49 11.86 4.11
C MET A 436 -3.58 13.05 5.07
N THR A 437 -4.77 13.36 5.57
CA THR A 437 -5.00 14.44 6.55
C THR A 437 -5.31 13.83 7.90
N PHE A 438 -4.54 14.18 8.94
CA PHE A 438 -4.69 13.69 10.31
C PHE A 438 -5.17 14.80 11.24
N GLN A 439 -6.20 14.51 12.04
CA GLN A 439 -6.90 15.45 12.93
C GLN A 439 -6.96 14.93 14.37
#